data_AF-A0A8B7AQ35-F1
#
_entry.id   AF-A0A8B7AQ35-F1
#
_cell.length_a   1.000
_cell.length_b   1.000
_cell.length_c   1.000
_cell.angle_alpha   90.00
_cell.angle_beta   90.00
_cell.angle_gamma   90.00
#
_symmetry.space_group_name_H-M   'P 1'
#
loop_
_entity.id
_entity.type
_entity.pdbx_description
1 polymer ?
#
loop_
_entity_poly.entity_id
_entity_poly.type
_entity_poly.pdbx_seq_one_letter_code
_entity_poly.pdbx_strand_id
1 'polypeptide(L)'
;MIGADVEFELSADTDGWVAVGFSSDKKMGGDDVMACVHDDNGRVRIQHFYNVGQWAKEIQRNPARDEEGVFENNRVTCRFKRPVNVPRDETIVDLHLSWYYLFAWGPAIQGSITRHDIDSPPASERVVSIYKYEDIFMPSAAYQTFSSPFCLLLIVALTFYLLMGTP
;
A
#
# COMPACT_ATOMS: atom_id res chain seq x y z
N MET A 1 25.80 -9.63 13.93
CA MET A 1 24.73 -10.28 13.16
C MET A 1 24.37 -9.34 12.05
N ILE A 2 24.66 -9.67 10.80
CA ILE A 2 24.23 -8.88 9.64
C ILE A 2 22.69 -8.87 9.72
N GLY A 3 22.12 -7.69 9.98
CA GLY A 3 20.68 -7.56 10.24
C GLY A 3 19.91 -8.04 9.02
N ALA A 4 18.99 -8.97 9.21
CA ALA A 4 18.07 -9.34 8.14
C ALA A 4 17.29 -8.09 7.72
N ASP A 5 17.18 -7.88 6.41
CA ASP A 5 16.29 -6.88 5.85
C ASP A 5 14.99 -7.57 5.43
N VAL A 6 13.89 -6.83 5.47
CA VAL A 6 12.60 -7.21 4.87
C VAL A 6 12.41 -6.36 3.62
N GLU A 7 11.98 -7.00 2.53
CA GLU A 7 11.61 -6.30 1.31
C GLU A 7 10.12 -6.00 1.32
N PHE A 8 9.79 -4.76 0.97
CA PHE A 8 8.44 -4.25 0.82
C PHE A 8 8.22 -3.85 -0.64
N GLU A 9 7.05 -4.15 -1.16
CA GLU A 9 6.55 -3.63 -2.43
C GLU A 9 5.19 -2.98 -2.19
N LEU A 10 5.05 -1.71 -2.59
CA LEU A 10 3.81 -0.95 -2.44
C LEU A 10 3.34 -0.50 -3.82
N SER A 11 2.02 -0.53 -4.06
CA SER A 11 1.43 0.08 -5.25
C SER A 11 0.02 0.62 -5.00
N ALA A 12 -0.33 1.72 -5.66
CA ALA A 12 -1.67 2.28 -5.64
C ALA A 12 -2.00 3.05 -6.93
N ASP A 13 -3.28 3.05 -7.32
CA ASP A 13 -3.82 3.91 -8.40
C ASP A 13 -3.92 5.36 -7.91
N THR A 14 -2.79 6.05 -7.95
CA THR A 14 -2.62 7.44 -7.53
C THR A 14 -1.47 8.06 -8.33
N ASP A 15 -1.52 9.37 -8.51
CA ASP A 15 -0.42 10.18 -9.06
C ASP A 15 0.43 10.84 -7.98
N GLY A 16 0.12 10.61 -6.69
CA GLY A 16 0.78 11.24 -5.56
C GLY A 16 1.66 10.30 -4.76
N TRP A 17 1.07 9.53 -3.85
CA TRP A 17 1.84 8.68 -2.94
C TRP A 17 1.05 7.46 -2.45
N VAL A 18 1.77 6.40 -2.10
CA VAL A 18 1.27 5.21 -1.39
C VAL A 18 2.16 4.92 -0.19
N ALA A 19 1.59 4.52 0.94
CA ALA A 19 2.35 4.25 2.16
C ALA A 19 1.83 3.04 2.95
N VAL A 20 2.74 2.49 3.74
CA VAL A 20 2.45 1.55 4.82
C VAL A 20 2.91 2.15 6.15
N GLY A 21 2.03 2.12 7.14
CA GLY A 21 2.32 2.48 8.53
C GLY A 21 2.35 1.24 9.43
N PHE A 22 3.33 1.15 10.31
CA PHE A 22 3.44 0.14 11.34
C PHE A 22 2.97 0.71 12.68
N SER A 23 1.85 0.18 13.18
CA SER A 23 1.13 0.77 14.30
C SER A 23 0.85 -0.23 15.42
N SER A 24 0.79 0.27 16.66
CA SER A 24 0.33 -0.50 17.81
C SER A 24 -1.20 -0.66 17.85
N ASP A 25 -1.94 0.13 17.08
CA ASP A 25 -3.39 0.02 16.93
C ASP A 25 -3.84 0.20 15.47
N LYS A 26 -5.14 0.38 15.22
CA LYS A 26 -5.72 0.53 13.87
C LYS A 26 -5.93 2.00 13.47
N LYS A 27 -5.27 2.96 14.12
CA LYS A 27 -5.49 4.39 13.94
C LYS A 27 -4.19 5.11 13.65
N MET A 28 -4.29 6.16 12.85
CA MET A 28 -3.17 7.06 12.60
C MET A 28 -2.80 7.83 13.88
N GLY A 29 -1.53 7.77 14.26
CA GLY A 29 -0.94 8.57 15.34
C GLY A 29 0.03 7.76 16.20
N GLY A 30 1.30 8.09 16.12
CA GLY A 30 2.38 7.36 16.78
C GLY A 30 2.96 6.21 15.95
N ASP A 31 2.86 6.30 14.63
CA ASP A 31 3.22 5.23 13.70
C ASP A 31 4.52 5.54 12.96
N ASP A 32 5.32 4.49 12.74
CA ASP A 32 6.43 4.48 11.78
C ASP A 32 5.86 4.22 10.38
N VAL A 33 6.16 5.09 9.42
CA VAL A 33 5.55 5.06 8.10
C VAL A 33 6.61 5.10 7.00
N MET A 34 6.51 4.17 6.06
CA MET A 34 7.27 4.17 4.82
C MET A 34 6.34 4.51 3.66
N ALA A 35 6.68 5.53 2.88
CA ALA A 35 5.87 6.01 1.78
C ALA A 35 6.69 6.10 0.48
N CYS A 36 6.01 5.87 -0.64
CA CYS A 36 6.53 6.05 -1.97
C CYS A 36 5.82 7.23 -2.60
N VAL A 37 6.58 8.26 -2.91
CA VAL A 37 6.07 9.59 -3.26
C VAL A 37 6.56 9.96 -4.65
N HIS A 38 5.61 10.21 -5.54
CA HIS A 38 5.84 10.72 -6.88
C HIS A 38 6.16 12.22 -6.80
N ASP A 39 7.35 12.60 -7.25
CA ASP A 39 7.81 13.98 -7.30
C ASP A 39 7.52 14.63 -8.66
N ASP A 40 7.57 15.97 -8.69
CA ASP A 40 7.28 16.76 -9.89
C ASP A 40 8.25 16.50 -11.07
N ASN A 41 9.35 15.77 -10.84
CA ASN A 41 10.31 15.37 -11.88
C ASN A 41 9.98 13.99 -12.48
N GLY A 42 8.84 13.39 -12.11
CA GLY A 42 8.42 12.08 -12.59
C GLY A 42 9.08 10.91 -11.87
N ARG A 43 9.75 11.12 -10.72
CA ARG A 43 10.42 10.06 -9.97
C ARG A 43 9.58 9.65 -8.78
N VAL A 44 9.59 8.36 -8.46
CA VAL A 44 9.03 7.87 -7.19
C VAL A 44 10.16 7.69 -6.20
N ARG A 45 10.06 8.36 -5.05
CA ARG A 45 11.06 8.35 -3.98
C ARG A 45 10.49 7.67 -2.75
N ILE A 46 11.31 6.85 -2.09
CA ILE A 46 10.94 6.27 -0.80
C ILE A 46 11.28 7.30 0.28
N GLN A 47 10.32 7.57 1.16
CA GLN A 47 10.44 8.51 2.26
C GLN A 47 9.95 7.85 3.56
N HIS A 48 10.53 8.30 4.67
CA HIS A 48 10.23 7.82 6.01
C HIS A 48 9.51 8.92 6.79
N PHE A 49 8.40 8.58 7.43
CA PHE A 49 7.59 9.50 8.22
C PHE A 49 7.28 8.92 9.59
N TYR A 50 6.98 9.81 10.52
CA TYR A 50 6.38 9.47 11.80
C TYR A 50 5.07 10.23 11.98
N ASN A 51 4.01 9.53 12.34
CA ASN A 51 2.71 10.15 12.56
C ASN A 51 2.63 10.79 13.96
N VAL A 52 2.28 12.07 14.03
CA VAL A 52 1.97 12.78 15.28
C VAL A 52 0.50 13.19 15.25
N GLY A 53 -0.35 12.38 15.89
CA GLY A 53 -1.80 12.48 15.69
C GLY A 53 -2.15 12.23 14.23
N GLN A 54 -2.85 13.18 13.59
CA GLN A 54 -3.26 13.07 12.19
C GLN A 54 -2.27 13.72 11.20
N TRP A 55 -1.05 14.01 11.64
CA TRP A 55 -0.01 14.65 10.83
C TRP A 55 1.14 13.70 10.57
N ALA A 56 1.57 13.58 9.33
CA ALA A 56 2.78 12.84 8.97
C ALA A 56 3.99 13.79 8.94
N LYS A 57 5.00 13.51 9.77
CA LYS A 57 6.24 14.28 9.84
C LYS A 57 7.36 13.50 9.15
N GLU A 58 7.96 14.07 8.11
CA GLU A 58 9.10 13.45 7.43
C GLU A 58 10.31 13.32 8.37
N ILE A 59 10.95 12.16 8.33
CA ILE A 59 12.15 11.82 9.09
C ILE A 59 13.33 11.72 8.13
N GLN A 60 14.31 12.62 8.29
CA GLN A 60 15.48 12.67 7.41
C GLN A 60 16.29 11.37 7.40
N ARG A 61 16.34 10.65 8.52
CA ARG A 61 17.00 9.34 8.59
C ARG A 61 16.06 8.29 8.02
N ASN A 62 16.20 8.02 6.73
CA ASN A 62 15.45 7.00 6.03
C ASN A 62 16.12 5.61 6.20
N PRO A 63 15.45 4.59 6.74
CA PRO A 63 16.00 3.23 6.87
C PRO A 63 15.96 2.41 5.57
N ALA A 64 15.31 2.91 4.52
CA ALA A 64 15.19 2.23 3.24
C ALA A 64 16.56 1.97 2.57
N ARG A 65 16.65 0.85 1.85
CA ARG A 65 17.79 0.37 1.08
C ARG A 65 17.26 -0.27 -0.20
N ASP A 66 18.14 -0.47 -1.18
CA ASP A 66 17.80 -1.13 -2.45
C ASP A 66 16.49 -0.57 -3.04
N GLU A 67 16.42 0.76 -3.11
CA GLU A 67 15.22 1.50 -3.49
C GLU A 67 14.97 1.48 -5.00
N GLU A 68 13.75 1.12 -5.38
CA GLU A 68 13.23 1.19 -6.74
C GLU A 68 11.85 1.86 -6.71
N GLY A 69 11.60 2.75 -7.66
CA GLY A 69 10.34 3.47 -7.75
C GLY A 69 9.99 3.79 -9.19
N VAL A 70 8.73 3.57 -9.56
CA VAL A 70 8.22 3.80 -10.91
C VAL A 70 6.82 4.41 -10.85
N PHE A 71 6.58 5.39 -11.72
CA PHE A 71 5.25 5.92 -11.99
C PHE A 71 4.88 5.63 -13.44
N GLU A 72 3.94 4.72 -13.65
CA GLU A 72 3.48 4.30 -14.97
C GLU A 72 1.97 4.06 -14.93
N ASN A 73 1.26 4.39 -16.01
CA ASN A 73 -0.19 4.16 -16.13
C ASN A 73 -1.01 4.72 -14.95
N ASN A 74 -0.65 5.89 -14.44
CA ASN A 74 -1.31 6.54 -13.30
C ASN A 74 -1.27 5.71 -12.00
N ARG A 75 -0.21 4.92 -11.84
CA ARG A 75 0.06 4.08 -10.67
C ARG A 75 1.46 4.36 -10.15
N VAL A 76 1.55 4.64 -8.86
CA VAL A 76 2.82 4.65 -8.12
C VAL A 76 3.11 3.22 -7.68
N THR A 77 4.30 2.71 -8.00
CA THR A 77 4.83 1.44 -7.51
C THR A 77 6.25 1.66 -6.99
N CYS A 78 6.60 1.00 -5.89
CA CYS A 78 7.96 1.01 -5.38
C CYS A 78 8.31 -0.31 -4.70
N ARG A 79 9.61 -0.57 -4.63
CA ARG A 79 10.19 -1.66 -3.87
C ARG A 79 11.37 -1.14 -3.05
N PHE A 80 11.49 -1.58 -1.81
CA PHE A 80 12.62 -1.22 -0.96
C PHE A 80 12.84 -2.27 0.12
N LYS A 81 14.06 -2.30 0.65
CA LYS A 81 14.43 -3.08 1.84
C LYS A 81 14.50 -2.20 3.07
N ARG A 82 14.08 -2.75 4.20
CA ARG A 82 14.18 -2.11 5.52
C ARG A 82 14.75 -3.10 6.53
N PRO A 83 15.72 -2.69 7.38
CA PRO A 83 16.22 -3.55 8.45
C PRO A 83 15.10 -4.02 9.38
N VAL A 84 15.15 -5.29 9.80
CA VAL A 84 14.23 -5.85 10.80
C VAL A 84 14.42 -5.16 12.14
N ASN A 85 15.67 -5.19 12.63
CA ASN A 85 16.05 -4.63 13.92
C ASN A 85 16.64 -3.24 13.72
N VAL A 86 16.18 -2.30 14.53
CA VAL A 86 16.61 -0.90 14.50
C VAL A 86 17.04 -0.47 15.91
N PRO A 87 17.92 0.53 16.05
CA PRO A 87 18.18 1.14 17.35
C PRO A 87 16.88 1.65 17.97
N ARG A 88 16.75 1.60 19.30
CA ARG A 88 15.60 2.19 19.99
C ARG A 88 15.57 3.69 19.70
N ASP A 89 14.62 4.09 18.88
CA ASP A 89 14.29 5.47 18.51
C ASP A 89 12.75 5.55 18.50
N GLU A 90 12.20 6.69 18.88
CA GLU A 90 10.75 6.87 19.03
C GLU A 90 10.01 6.89 17.69
N THR A 91 10.73 7.08 16.57
CA THR A 91 10.11 7.24 15.25
C THR A 91 10.10 5.98 14.38
N ILE A 92 10.68 4.87 14.85
CA ILE A 92 10.89 3.67 14.03
C ILE A 92 10.69 2.40 14.86
N VAL A 93 9.99 1.42 14.31
CA VAL A 93 9.63 0.19 15.05
C VAL A 93 10.52 -1.00 14.72
N ASP A 94 10.66 -1.93 15.67
CA ASP A 94 11.34 -3.21 15.44
C ASP A 94 10.38 -4.20 14.77
N LEU A 95 10.67 -4.62 13.52
CA LEU A 95 9.83 -5.55 12.77
C LEU A 95 9.99 -7.01 13.21
N HIS A 96 10.88 -7.30 14.18
CA HIS A 96 10.87 -8.59 14.86
C HIS A 96 9.56 -8.80 15.64
N LEU A 97 8.94 -7.70 16.09
CA LEU A 97 7.62 -7.69 16.72
C LEU A 97 6.51 -7.63 15.68
N SER A 98 5.29 -7.94 16.11
CA SER A 98 4.10 -7.85 15.25
C SER A 98 3.43 -6.49 15.37
N TRP A 99 2.98 -5.94 14.24
CA TRP A 99 2.36 -4.61 14.15
C TRP A 99 1.09 -4.63 13.31
N TYR A 100 0.15 -3.74 13.56
CA TYR A 100 -0.89 -3.46 12.58
C TYR A 100 -0.26 -2.76 11.39
N TYR A 101 -0.68 -3.14 10.19
CA TYR A 101 -0.28 -2.47 8.97
C TYR A 101 -1.42 -1.56 8.55
N LEU A 102 -1.15 -0.26 8.47
CA LEU A 102 -2.08 0.76 8.00
C LEU A 102 -1.69 1.14 6.58
N PHE A 103 -2.64 1.15 5.65
CA PHE A 103 -2.37 1.43 4.25
C PHE A 103 -3.08 2.70 3.85
N ALA A 104 -2.37 3.60 3.19
CA ALA A 104 -2.94 4.86 2.74
C ALA A 104 -2.31 5.30 1.42
N TRP A 105 -3.04 6.10 0.67
CA TRP A 105 -2.58 6.73 -0.55
C TRP A 105 -3.33 8.04 -0.76
N GLY A 106 -2.76 8.94 -1.56
CA GLY A 106 -3.38 10.21 -1.87
C GLY A 106 -2.50 11.10 -2.74
N PRO A 107 -2.91 12.34 -2.98
CA PRO A 107 -2.17 13.27 -3.81
C PRO A 107 -0.89 13.74 -3.12
N ALA A 108 0.11 14.07 -3.94
CA ALA A 108 1.33 14.75 -3.51
C ALA A 108 1.40 16.13 -4.16
N ILE A 109 1.99 17.09 -3.45
CA ILE A 109 2.25 18.44 -3.97
C ILE A 109 3.74 18.70 -3.78
N GLN A 110 4.47 18.93 -4.87
CA GLN A 110 5.90 19.24 -4.84
C GLN A 110 6.74 18.16 -4.13
N GLY A 111 6.37 16.89 -4.33
CA GLY A 111 7.01 15.75 -3.67
C GLY A 111 6.75 15.66 -2.15
N SER A 112 5.77 16.40 -1.63
CA SER A 112 5.27 16.26 -0.26
C SER A 112 3.95 15.52 -0.26
N ILE A 113 3.81 14.55 0.64
CA ILE A 113 2.53 13.88 0.88
C ILE A 113 1.49 14.88 1.40
N THR A 114 0.25 14.70 0.98
CA THR A 114 -0.91 15.40 1.52
C THR A 114 -1.87 14.41 2.19
N ARG A 115 -3.06 14.86 2.58
CA ARG A 115 -4.07 13.97 3.18
C ARG A 115 -4.40 12.83 2.22
N HIS A 116 -4.54 11.62 2.74
CA HIS A 116 -5.00 10.47 1.97
C HIS A 116 -6.43 10.66 1.45
N ASP A 117 -6.76 10.00 0.33
CA ASP A 117 -8.04 10.19 -0.38
C ASP A 117 -9.25 9.59 0.35
N ILE A 118 -9.04 8.51 1.10
CA ILE A 118 -10.12 7.77 1.77
C ILE A 118 -10.20 8.13 3.23
N ASP A 119 -11.38 8.47 3.76
CA ASP A 119 -11.53 8.87 5.17
C ASP A 119 -11.26 7.75 6.19
N SER A 120 -11.40 6.49 5.77
CA SER A 120 -11.08 5.31 6.58
C SER A 120 -10.21 4.35 5.75
N PRO A 121 -8.90 4.62 5.66
CA PRO A 121 -7.98 3.77 4.91
C PRO A 121 -7.92 2.34 5.47
N PRO A 122 -7.60 1.34 4.65
CA PRO A 122 -7.51 -0.05 5.10
C PRO A 122 -6.44 -0.25 6.18
N ALA A 123 -6.74 -1.16 7.11
CA ALA A 123 -5.81 -1.64 8.12
C ALA A 123 -5.88 -3.15 8.23
N SER A 124 -4.78 -3.80 8.62
CA SER A 124 -4.78 -5.23 8.90
C SER A 124 -5.75 -5.58 10.04
N GLU A 125 -6.45 -6.72 9.93
CA GLU A 125 -7.43 -7.10 10.95
C GLU A 125 -6.80 -7.49 12.30
N ARG A 126 -5.57 -7.98 12.24
CA ARG A 126 -4.73 -8.38 13.36
C ARG A 126 -3.33 -7.80 13.17
N VAL A 127 -2.51 -7.88 14.21
CA VAL A 127 -1.08 -7.61 14.10
C VAL A 127 -0.41 -8.66 13.21
N VAL A 128 0.48 -8.21 12.34
CA VAL A 128 1.16 -8.99 11.31
C VAL A 128 2.60 -9.23 11.76
N SER A 129 3.04 -10.48 11.66
CA SER A 129 4.46 -10.84 11.87
C SER A 129 5.11 -11.12 10.53
N ILE A 130 6.28 -10.54 10.29
CA ILE A 130 7.08 -10.79 9.06
C ILE A 130 7.53 -12.26 8.91
N TYR A 131 7.45 -13.05 9.98
CA TYR A 131 7.83 -14.48 9.98
C TYR A 131 6.66 -15.40 9.62
N LYS A 132 5.47 -14.86 9.38
CA LYS A 132 4.28 -15.63 8.99
C LYS A 132 3.75 -15.09 7.68
N TYR A 133 3.52 -16.00 6.74
CA TYR A 133 2.75 -15.67 5.55
C TYR A 133 1.29 -15.41 5.95
N GLU A 134 0.78 -14.24 5.63
CA GLU A 134 -0.61 -13.87 5.86
C GLU A 134 -1.17 -13.16 4.63
N ASP A 135 -2.22 -13.72 4.02
CA ASP A 135 -3.02 -12.97 3.06
C ASP A 135 -3.93 -12.02 3.84
N ILE A 136 -3.61 -10.75 3.79
CA ILE A 136 -4.46 -9.69 4.35
C ILE A 136 -5.31 -9.19 3.19
N PHE A 137 -6.43 -9.87 2.94
CA PHE A 137 -7.38 -9.44 1.91
C PHE A 137 -7.99 -8.11 2.34
N MET A 138 -7.50 -7.03 1.75
CA MET A 138 -8.12 -5.72 1.84
C MET A 138 -8.94 -5.55 0.57
N PRO A 139 -10.29 -5.55 0.65
CA PRO A 139 -11.09 -5.22 -0.52
C PRO A 139 -10.72 -3.80 -0.91
N SER A 140 -9.90 -3.64 -1.96
CA SER A 140 -9.88 -2.39 -2.68
C SER A 140 -11.33 -2.10 -3.08
N ALA A 141 -11.74 -0.84 -3.03
CA ALA A 141 -13.07 -0.42 -3.46
C ALA A 141 -13.24 -0.53 -4.99
N ALA A 142 -12.79 -1.63 -5.59
CA ALA A 142 -12.95 -2.00 -6.98
C ALA A 142 -13.71 -3.34 -7.10
N TYR A 143 -14.76 -3.54 -6.30
CA TYR A 143 -15.86 -4.40 -6.74
C TYR A 143 -16.72 -3.60 -7.75
N GLN A 144 -16.17 -3.33 -8.94
CA GLN A 144 -17.04 -3.24 -10.11
C GLN A 144 -17.29 -4.67 -10.56
N THR A 145 -18.29 -5.33 -9.97
CA THR A 145 -18.97 -6.38 -10.72
C THR A 145 -19.55 -5.72 -11.95
N PHE A 146 -18.89 -5.88 -13.10
CA PHE A 146 -19.53 -5.68 -14.40
C PHE A 146 -20.60 -6.78 -14.56
N SER A 147 -21.70 -6.68 -13.81
CA SER A 147 -22.92 -7.38 -14.13
C SER A 147 -23.63 -6.57 -15.22
N SER A 148 -23.04 -6.53 -16.42
CA SER A 148 -23.78 -6.08 -17.59
C SER A 148 -24.83 -7.15 -17.92
N PRO A 149 -26.15 -6.88 -17.81
CA PRO A 149 -27.18 -7.86 -18.14
C PRO A 149 -27.08 -8.32 -19.61
N PHE A 150 -26.48 -7.51 -20.49
CA PHE A 150 -26.24 -7.87 -21.89
C PHE A 150 -25.24 -9.01 -22.07
N CYS A 151 -24.23 -9.12 -21.19
CA CYS A 151 -23.21 -10.16 -21.29
C CYS A 151 -23.77 -11.54 -20.90
N LEU A 152 -24.66 -11.57 -19.90
CA LEU A 152 -25.38 -12.78 -19.50
C LEU A 152 -26.36 -13.25 -20.58
N LEU A 153 -27.07 -12.33 -21.24
CA LEU A 153 -28.00 -12.67 -22.33
C LEU A 153 -27.28 -13.28 -23.54
N LEU A 154 -26.10 -12.77 -23.90
CA LEU A 154 -25.28 -13.33 -24.99
C LEU A 154 -24.81 -14.75 -24.71
N ILE A 155 -24.34 -15.02 -23.49
CA ILE A 155 -23.89 -16.36 -23.08
C ILE A 155 -25.07 -17.35 -23.12
N VAL A 156 -26.23 -16.96 -22.57
CA VAL A 156 -27.44 -17.79 -22.59
C VAL A 156 -27.86 -18.06 -24.05
N ALA A 157 -27.95 -17.04 -24.90
CA ALA A 157 -28.33 -17.22 -26.30
C ALA A 157 -27.36 -18.16 -27.05
N LEU A 158 -26.05 -17.98 -26.91
CA LEU A 158 -25.04 -18.85 -27.55
C LEU A 158 -25.14 -20.30 -27.09
N THR A 159 -25.37 -20.53 -25.78
CA THR A 159 -25.59 -21.89 -25.28
C THR A 159 -26.87 -22.51 -25.82
N PHE A 160 -27.95 -21.76 -25.95
CA PHE A 160 -29.19 -22.23 -26.57
C PHE A 160 -29.00 -22.56 -28.05
N TYR A 161 -28.28 -21.72 -28.82
CA TYR A 161 -27.99 -21.99 -30.23
C TYR A 161 -27.13 -23.23 -30.43
N LEU A 162 -26.14 -23.46 -29.57
CA LEU A 162 -25.26 -24.64 -29.65
C LEU A 162 -25.99 -25.92 -29.24
N LEU A 163 -26.92 -25.85 -28.28
CA LEU A 163 -27.67 -27.01 -27.80
C LEU A 163 -28.87 -27.38 -28.70
N MET A 164 -29.48 -26.41 -29.36
CA MET A 164 -30.67 -26.64 -30.18
C MET A 164 -30.34 -27.24 -31.55
N GLY A 165 -29.09 -27.15 -32.01
CA GLY A 165 -28.73 -27.52 -33.39
C GLY A 165 -29.42 -26.60 -34.40
N THR A 166 -28.73 -26.19 -35.46
CA THR A 166 -29.44 -25.56 -36.58
C THR A 166 -30.44 -26.56 -37.17
N PRO A 167 -31.68 -26.14 -37.49
CA PRO A 167 -32.64 -27.03 -38.15
C PRO A 167 -32.10 -27.55 -39.49
#